data_AF-A0A562QR61-F1
#
_entry.id   AF-A0A562QR61-F1
#
_cell.length_a   1.000
_cell.length_b   1.000
_cell.length_c   1.000
_cell.angle_alpha   90.00
_cell.angle_beta   90.00
_cell.angle_gamma   90.00
#
_symmetry.space_group_name_H-M   'P 1'
#
loop_
_entity.id
_entity.type
_entity.pdbx_description
1 polymer ?
#
loop_
_entity_poly.entity_id
_entity_poly.type
_entity_poly.pdbx_seq_one_letter_code
_entity_poly.pdbx_strand_id
1 'polypeptide(L)' 'MSEKPKLLELEPAKHYVVENNTGVKIEVEVITGNGTRIISTAQHGESVHVFPADGEKIDILYRWFDTKPRLRLV' A
#
# COMPACT_ATOMS: atom_id res chain seq x y z
N MET A 1 17.56 4.82 -2.82
CA MET A 1 16.80 6.07 -2.65
C MET A 1 15.44 5.66 -2.13
N SER A 2 15.10 5.96 -0.88
CA SER A 2 13.79 5.61 -0.32
C SER A 2 12.80 6.70 -0.72
N GLU A 3 11.94 6.46 -1.71
CA GLU A 3 10.80 7.36 -1.94
C GLU A 3 10.00 7.43 -0.65
N LYS A 4 9.72 8.66 -0.21
CA LYS A 4 8.82 8.89 0.90
C LYS A 4 7.44 8.38 0.47
N PRO A 5 6.71 7.67 1.34
CA PRO A 5 5.36 7.24 1.02
C PRO A 5 4.54 8.47 0.65
N LYS A 6 4.02 8.48 -0.58
CA LYS A 6 3.15 9.55 -1.06
C LYS A 6 1.77 9.28 -0.49
N LEU A 7 1.36 10.09 0.48
CA LEU A 7 -0.03 10.14 0.92
C LEU A 7 -0.84 10.65 -0.27
N LEU A 8 -1.57 9.75 -0.92
CA LEU A 8 -2.56 10.14 -1.91
C LEU A 8 -3.85 10.38 -1.14
N GLU A 9 -4.33 11.62 -1.10
CA GLU A 9 -5.69 11.89 -0.63
C GLU A 9 -6.66 11.29 -1.64
N LEU A 10 -7.36 10.24 -1.23
CA LEU A 10 -8.26 9.50 -2.09
C LEU A 10 -9.68 10.04 -1.91
N GLU A 11 -10.34 10.30 -3.04
CA GLU A 11 -11.78 10.52 -3.07
C GLU A 11 -12.51 9.27 -2.51
N PRO A 12 -13.51 9.46 -1.63
CA PRO A 12 -14.30 8.35 -1.11
C PRO A 12 -15.09 7.66 -2.23
N ALA A 13 -15.48 6.40 -1.99
CA ALA A 13 -16.29 5.59 -2.92
C ALA A 13 -15.66 5.34 -4.31
N LYS A 14 -14.35 5.54 -4.47
CA LYS A 14 -13.63 5.26 -5.71
C LYS A 14 -12.82 3.97 -5.59
N HIS A 15 -12.66 3.29 -6.71
CA HIS A 15 -11.79 2.13 -6.83
C HIS A 15 -10.36 2.60 -7.14
N TYR A 16 -9.41 2.16 -6.32
CA TYR A 16 -7.99 2.44 -6.51
C TYR A 16 -7.24 1.15 -6.82
N VAL A 17 -6.30 1.25 -7.75
CA VAL A 17 -5.44 0.13 -8.15
C VAL A 17 -3.98 0.54 -7.93
N VAL A 18 -3.26 -0.29 -7.18
CA VAL A 18 -1.81 -0.18 -7.03
C VAL A 18 -1.17 -1.27 -7.86
N GLU A 19 -0.65 -0.91 -9.03
CA GLU A 19 0.05 -1.84 -9.93
C GLU A 19 1.54 -1.90 -9.59
N ASN A 20 2.08 -3.10 -9.39
CA ASN A 20 3.51 -3.27 -9.12
C ASN A 20 4.34 -3.49 -10.39
N ASN A 21 4.83 -2.40 -10.96
CA ASN A 21 5.73 -2.42 -12.12
C ASN A 21 7.22 -2.34 -11.74
N THR A 22 7.57 -2.57 -10.46
CA THR A 22 8.91 -2.24 -9.92
C THR A 22 9.94 -3.37 -10.00
N GLY A 23 9.57 -4.54 -10.54
CA GLY A 23 10.44 -5.71 -10.65
C GLY A 23 10.76 -6.42 -9.32
N VAL A 24 10.33 -5.88 -8.18
CA VAL A 24 10.51 -6.43 -6.82
C VAL A 24 9.18 -6.47 -6.08
N LYS A 25 9.08 -7.27 -5.02
CA LYS A 25 7.89 -7.30 -4.15
C LYS A 25 7.69 -5.93 -3.47
N ILE A 26 6.45 -5.47 -3.45
CA ILE A 26 6.04 -4.28 -2.68
C ILE A 26 5.07 -4.65 -1.58
N GLU A 27 5.04 -3.85 -0.53
CA GLU A 27 3.97 -3.81 0.46
C GLU A 27 3.07 -2.61 0.18
N VAL A 28 1.77 -2.81 0.33
CA VAL A 28 0.73 -1.78 0.23
C VAL A 28 0.02 -1.72 1.58
N GLU A 29 0.11 -0.58 2.26
CA GLU A 29 -0.60 -0.29 3.50
C GLU A 29 -1.76 0.65 3.17
N VAL A 30 -2.98 0.20 3.43
CA VAL A 30 -4.20 1.01 3.33
C VAL A 30 -4.60 1.44 4.72
N ILE A 31 -4.69 2.75 4.95
CA ILE A 31 -5.11 3.34 6.21
C ILE A 31 -6.51 3.90 6.01
N THR A 32 -7.49 3.42 6.76
CA THR A 32 -8.86 3.94 6.70
C THR A 32 -9.02 5.19 7.55
N GLY A 33 -10.10 5.94 7.34
CA GLY A 33 -10.41 7.16 8.09
C GLY A 33 -10.56 6.97 9.60
N ASN A 34 -10.79 5.74 10.08
CA ASN A 34 -10.80 5.41 11.51
C ASN A 34 -9.41 4.95 12.04
N GLY A 35 -8.37 5.00 11.21
CA GLY A 35 -7.01 4.62 11.55
C GLY A 35 -6.70 3.13 11.44
N THR A 36 -7.63 2.29 10.95
CA THR A 36 -7.37 0.86 10.71
C THR A 36 -6.38 0.71 9.57
N ARG A 37 -5.42 -0.21 9.74
CA ARG A 37 -4.36 -0.48 8.77
C ARG A 37 -4.54 -1.87 8.18
N ILE A 38 -4.61 -1.93 6.85
CA ILE A 38 -4.67 -3.18 6.10
C ILE A 38 -3.38 -3.29 5.31
N ILE A 39 -2.63 -4.36 5.53
CA ILE A 39 -1.35 -4.60 4.86
C ILE A 39 -1.55 -5.71 3.83
N SER A 40 -1.20 -5.40 2.58
CA SER A 40 -1.17 -6.36 1.48
C SER A 40 0.21 -6.36 0.82
N THR A 41 0.54 -7.41 0.08
CA THR A 41 1.78 -7.48 -0.69
C THR A 41 1.50 -7.86 -2.13
N ALA A 42 2.23 -7.24 -3.06
CA ALA A 42 2.16 -7.54 -4.49
C ALA A 42 3.54 -7.87 -5.04
N GLN A 43 3.67 -8.99 -5.75
CA GLN A 43 4.82 -9.34 -6.57
C GLN A 43 4.87 -8.50 -7.84
N HIS A 44 5.96 -8.58 -8.59
CA HIS A 44 6.06 -7.91 -9.89
C HIS A 44 4.94 -8.37 -10.83
N GLY A 45 4.22 -7.41 -11.42
CA GLY A 45 3.09 -7.64 -12.31
C GLY A 45 1.76 -7.89 -11.59
N GLU A 46 1.77 -8.02 -10.26
CA GLU A 46 0.53 -8.10 -9.47
C GLU A 46 -0.02 -6.70 -9.16
N SER A 47 -1.32 -6.65 -8.87
CA SER A 47 -2.03 -5.42 -8.53
C SER A 47 -2.83 -5.59 -7.25
N VAL A 48 -2.88 -4.53 -6.43
CA VAL A 48 -3.76 -4.45 -5.25
C VAL A 48 -4.94 -3.56 -5.58
N HIS A 49 -6.14 -4.12 -5.48
CA HIS A 49 -7.39 -3.41 -5.66
C HIS A 49 -7.94 -2.98 -4.32
N VAL A 50 -8.27 -1.70 -4.18
CA VAL A 50 -8.82 -1.13 -2.95
C VAL A 50 -10.19 -0.53 -3.24
N PHE A 51 -11.19 -1.06 -2.53
CA PHE A 51 -12.60 -0.65 -2.60
C PHE A 51 -13.02 -0.10 -1.23
N PRO A 52 -12.88 1.23 -1.01
CA PRO A 52 -13.42 1.87 0.19
C PRO A 52 -14.94 1.80 0.17
N ALA A 53 -15.55 1.69 1.36
CA ALA A 53 -16.98 1.86 1.48
C ALA A 53 -17.41 3.30 1.10
N ASP A 54 -18.67 3.48 0.73
CA ASP A 54 -19.19 4.80 0.38
C ASP A 54 -18.98 5.81 1.51
N GLY A 55 -18.36 6.95 1.18
CA GLY A 55 -18.04 8.01 2.15
C GLY A 55 -16.79 7.77 2.99
N GLU A 56 -16.13 6.63 2.87
CA GLU A 56 -14.91 6.33 3.61
C GLU A 56 -13.69 6.95 2.91
N LYS A 57 -12.98 7.83 3.65
CA LYS A 57 -11.66 8.29 3.24
C LYS A 57 -10.64 7.22 3.57
N ILE A 58 -9.74 6.96 2.64
CA ILE A 58 -8.61 6.06 2.83
C ILE A 58 -7.33 6.72 2.33
N ASP A 59 -6.22 6.36 2.93
CA ASP A 59 -4.89 6.70 2.47
C ASP A 59 -4.18 5.41 2.02
N ILE A 60 -3.47 5.47 0.90
CA ILE A 60 -2.66 4.33 0.42
C ILE A 60 -1.19 4.71 0.48
N LEU A 61 -0.42 3.90 1.19
CA LEU A 61 1.04 3.95 1.23
C LEU A 61 1.58 2.68 0.58
N TYR A 62 2.66 2.78 -0.19
CA TYR A 62 3.39 1.60 -0.68
C TYR A 62 4.88 1.74 -0.39
N ARG A 63 5.53 0.60 -0.13
CA ARG A 63 6.97 0.52 0.18
C ARG A 63 7.61 -0.70 -0.49
N TRP A 64 8.83 -0.57 -1.00
CA TRP A 64 9.58 -1.69 -1.58
C TRP A 64 10.21 -2.57 -0.51
N PHE A 65 10.30 -3.88 -0.79
CA PHE A 65 10.89 -4.84 0.15
C PHE A 65 12.42 -4.90 0.17
N ASP A 66 13.16 -4.17 -0.68
CA ASP A 66 14.63 -4.24 -0.69
C ASP A 66 15.25 -2.85 -0.40
N THR A 67 16.17 -2.69 0.55
CA THR A 67 17.24 -3.63 0.92
C THR A 67 17.21 -4.18 2.36
N LYS A 68 17.11 -5.51 2.44
CA LYS A 68 17.38 -6.46 3.56
C LYS A 68 16.37 -6.52 4.72
N PRO A 69 15.51 -7.56 4.78
CA PRO A 69 14.91 -7.97 6.05
C PRO A 69 16.01 -8.39 7.02
N ARG A 70 16.16 -7.66 8.14
CA ARG A 70 16.92 -8.15 9.29
C ARG A 70 15.98 -9.01 10.14
N LEU A 71 16.15 -10.33 10.06
CA LEU A 71 15.72 -11.24 11.11
C LEU A 71 16.34 -10.77 12.42
N ARG A 72 15.52 -10.47 13.42
CA ARG A 72 15.95 -10.41 14.81
C ARG A 72 15.04 -11.31 15.64
N LEU A 73 15.63 -12.39 16.16
CA LEU A 73 15.13 -13.11 17.32
C LEU A 73 16.02 -12.71 18.50
N VAL A 74 15.37 -12.25 19.58
CA VAL A 74 15.76 -12.49 20.98
C VAL A 74 14.78 -13.52 21.50
#